data_AF-A0AAW0ZAD7-F1
#
_entry.id   AF-A0AAW0ZAD7-F1
#
_cell.length_a   1.000
_cell.length_b   1.000
_cell.length_c   1.000
_cell.angle_alpha   90.00
_cell.angle_beta   90.00
_cell.angle_gamma   90.00
#
_symmetry.space_group_name_H-M   'P 1'
#
loop_
_entity.id
_entity.type
_entity.pdbx_description
1 polymer ?
#
loop_
_entity_poly.entity_id
_entity_poly.type
_entity_poly.pdbx_seq_one_letter_code
_entity_poly.pdbx_strand_id
1 'polypeptide(L)'
;MATLAADGSSRFTPAERPAILAALEEFTNALAIYHSTLRKPAENDNDILVDCLPLDTENLKVLNPEEIIRIQDAKEQAISKKIYENSLYMRKIMEKLKDEIREHGTFEVLTKEIEEIMTRQKEEEALLEEQERLRNAAAELQKTIAEKKLANEQEKRRILNELSEEQRNVEKLKLIADTELEYVTEWEKARYEQNSLRCDMEVEKLEKILDKWRVREKNEQRVHAELTKFLTQETASLEKKTKEWEERYARETETYEKEIRQLRNEIETRRKELDELKEEYRSNQEFIDTYLAEKEALQKEKEREELVQKSAIKIQAWWRGVMVRRKLGPYRPAEKKKKRQAKTKK
;
A
#
# COMPACT_ATOMS: atom_id res chain seq x y z
N MET A 1 97.65 11.13 -23.24
CA MET A 1 98.56 12.16 -23.79
C MET A 1 99.93 11.99 -23.15
N ALA A 2 100.93 11.54 -23.92
CA ALA A 2 102.33 11.62 -23.54
C ALA A 2 103.03 12.35 -24.69
N THR A 3 103.45 13.58 -24.46
CA THR A 3 104.15 14.40 -25.45
C THR A 3 105.58 13.89 -25.59
N LEU A 4 105.84 13.10 -26.62
CA LEU A 4 107.20 12.87 -27.10
C LEU A 4 107.72 14.19 -27.67
N ALA A 5 108.42 14.95 -26.84
CA ALA A 5 109.19 16.11 -27.29
C ALA A 5 110.35 15.59 -28.15
N ALA A 6 110.20 15.73 -29.46
CA ALA A 6 111.24 15.44 -30.42
C ALA A 6 112.37 16.48 -30.27
N ASP A 7 113.56 16.03 -29.89
CA ASP A 7 114.80 16.70 -30.28
C ASP A 7 115.94 15.68 -30.32
N GLY A 8 116.37 15.35 -31.53
CA GLY A 8 117.19 14.17 -31.77
C GLY A 8 117.57 14.00 -33.24
N SER A 9 118.16 15.06 -33.83
CA SER A 9 118.87 15.08 -35.13
C SER A 9 118.50 13.95 -36.12
N SER A 10 117.44 14.15 -36.91
CA SER A 10 116.99 13.23 -37.98
C SER A 10 117.90 13.19 -39.22
N ARG A 11 119.21 13.43 -39.04
CA ARG A 11 120.24 13.45 -40.09
C ARG A 11 121.30 12.40 -39.82
N PHE A 12 121.40 11.42 -40.71
CA PHE A 12 122.49 10.43 -40.69
C PHE A 12 123.84 11.11 -40.91
N THR A 13 124.84 10.76 -40.10
CA THR A 13 126.18 11.34 -40.24
C THR A 13 126.85 10.84 -41.54
N PRO A 14 127.83 11.56 -42.10
CA PRO A 14 128.43 11.20 -43.39
C PRO A 14 129.08 9.81 -43.45
N ALA A 15 129.46 9.25 -42.30
CA ALA A 15 130.03 7.90 -42.20
C ALA A 15 128.98 6.78 -42.18
N GLU A 16 127.74 7.07 -41.77
CA GLU A 16 126.67 6.08 -41.60
C GLU A 16 125.86 5.88 -42.89
N ARG A 17 125.74 6.93 -43.72
CA ARG A 17 124.95 6.91 -44.98
C ARG A 17 125.32 5.77 -45.93
N PRO A 18 126.61 5.44 -46.20
CA PRO A 18 126.95 4.36 -47.12
C PRO A 18 126.56 2.98 -46.59
N ALA A 19 126.69 2.76 -45.28
CA ALA A 19 126.32 1.50 -44.63
C ALA A 19 124.79 1.31 -44.60
N ILE A 20 124.04 2.38 -44.31
CA ILE A 20 122.57 2.36 -44.31
C ILE A 20 122.04 2.18 -45.74
N LEU A 21 122.63 2.85 -46.74
CA LEU A 21 122.26 2.65 -48.15
C LEU A 21 122.56 1.22 -48.61
N ALA A 22 123.70 0.63 -48.25
CA ALA A 22 124.00 -0.76 -48.58
C ALA A 22 122.97 -1.73 -47.96
N ALA A 23 122.62 -1.54 -46.68
CA ALA A 23 121.57 -2.33 -46.03
C ALA A 23 120.20 -2.13 -46.68
N LEU A 24 119.82 -0.90 -47.06
CA LEU A 24 118.58 -0.63 -47.79
C LEU A 24 118.57 -1.21 -49.20
N GLU A 25 119.71 -1.25 -49.88
CA GLU A 25 119.89 -1.93 -51.17
C GLU A 25 119.66 -3.44 -51.00
N GLU A 26 120.25 -4.07 -49.96
CA GLU A 26 120.00 -5.47 -49.60
C GLU A 26 118.54 -5.75 -49.23
N PHE A 27 117.90 -4.91 -48.39
CA PHE A 27 116.48 -5.04 -48.06
C PHE A 27 115.56 -4.85 -49.26
N THR A 28 115.89 -3.92 -50.17
CA THR A 28 115.10 -3.71 -51.40
C THR A 28 115.26 -4.89 -52.36
N ASN A 29 116.46 -5.45 -52.47
CA ASN A 29 116.71 -6.68 -53.23
C ASN A 29 115.99 -7.89 -52.60
N ALA A 30 116.01 -8.02 -51.27
CA ALA A 30 115.28 -9.06 -50.54
C ALA A 30 113.75 -8.93 -50.71
N LEU A 31 113.21 -7.70 -50.67
CA LEU A 31 111.79 -7.42 -50.97
C LEU A 31 111.45 -7.69 -52.45
N ALA A 32 112.39 -7.44 -53.37
CA ALA A 32 112.21 -7.78 -54.78
C ALA A 32 112.18 -9.30 -55.00
N ILE A 33 113.03 -10.05 -54.32
CA ILE A 33 113.03 -11.53 -54.31
C ILE A 33 111.73 -12.05 -53.69
N TYR A 34 111.34 -11.54 -52.51
CA TYR A 34 110.09 -11.93 -51.83
C TYR A 34 108.86 -11.70 -52.73
N HIS A 35 108.77 -10.52 -53.34
CA HIS A 35 107.72 -10.20 -54.31
C HIS A 35 107.78 -11.09 -55.57
N SER A 36 108.97 -11.55 -56.00
CA SER A 36 109.08 -12.50 -57.12
C SER A 36 108.61 -13.92 -56.76
N THR A 37 108.64 -14.28 -55.47
CA THR A 37 108.08 -15.54 -54.96
C THR A 37 106.56 -15.47 -54.67
N LEU A 38 105.98 -14.28 -54.57
CA LEU A 38 104.52 -14.12 -54.48
C LEU A 38 103.89 -14.37 -55.86
N ARG A 39 103.03 -15.40 -55.93
CA ARG A 39 102.25 -15.70 -57.14
C ARG A 39 101.29 -14.54 -57.40
N LYS A 40 101.46 -13.84 -58.53
CA LYS A 40 100.55 -12.76 -58.95
C LYS A 40 99.11 -13.31 -58.96
N PRO A 41 98.15 -12.71 -58.24
CA PRO A 41 96.77 -13.18 -58.24
C PRO A 41 96.21 -13.10 -59.67
N ALA A 42 95.42 -14.10 -60.06
CA ALA A 42 94.67 -14.04 -61.30
C ALA A 42 93.48 -13.09 -61.11
N GLU A 43 93.33 -12.12 -62.01
CA GLU A 43 92.13 -11.29 -62.09
C GLU A 43 90.97 -12.15 -62.57
N ASN A 44 90.17 -12.65 -61.62
CA ASN A 44 88.82 -13.13 -61.90
C ASN A 44 87.86 -11.99 -61.54
N ASP A 45 87.06 -11.52 -62.51
CA ASP A 45 86.14 -10.36 -62.40
C ASP A 45 84.97 -10.51 -61.37
N ASN A 46 85.06 -11.49 -60.48
CA ASN A 46 84.08 -11.73 -59.41
C ASN A 46 84.70 -11.45 -58.03
N ASP A 47 85.21 -10.23 -57.82
CA ASP A 47 85.49 -9.69 -56.48
C ASP A 47 84.16 -9.58 -55.71
N ILE A 48 83.75 -10.67 -55.05
CA ILE A 48 82.73 -10.61 -54.00
C ILE A 48 83.32 -9.78 -52.87
N LEU A 49 82.68 -8.66 -52.53
CA LEU A 49 83.10 -7.80 -51.42
C LEU A 49 82.88 -8.51 -50.07
N VAL A 50 83.87 -9.29 -49.64
CA VAL A 50 83.78 -10.13 -48.41
C VAL A 50 83.66 -9.30 -47.13
N ASP A 51 84.00 -8.01 -47.16
CA ASP A 51 83.91 -7.07 -46.02
C ASP A 51 82.47 -6.87 -45.48
N CYS A 52 81.45 -7.39 -46.16
CA CYS A 52 80.05 -7.31 -45.72
C CYS A 52 79.42 -8.63 -45.26
N LEU A 53 80.19 -9.73 -45.12
CA LEU A 53 79.68 -10.99 -44.55
C LEU A 53 79.86 -11.01 -43.02
N PRO A 54 78.78 -10.98 -42.21
CA PRO A 54 78.91 -11.05 -40.75
C PRO A 54 79.47 -12.42 -40.34
N LEU A 55 80.63 -12.43 -39.69
CA LEU A 55 81.12 -13.61 -38.95
C LEU A 55 80.31 -13.76 -37.65
N ASP A 56 79.09 -14.28 -37.76
CA ASP A 56 78.39 -14.91 -36.64
C ASP A 56 78.46 -16.43 -36.83
N THR A 57 79.40 -17.06 -36.13
CA THR A 57 79.80 -18.48 -36.26
C THR A 57 78.66 -19.48 -36.01
N GLU A 58 77.53 -19.03 -35.47
CA GLU A 58 76.37 -19.85 -35.13
C GLU A 58 75.51 -20.22 -36.35
N ASN A 59 75.54 -19.43 -37.43
CA ASN A 59 74.72 -19.65 -38.63
C ASN A 59 75.34 -20.64 -39.64
N LEU A 60 76.57 -21.12 -39.44
CA LEU A 60 77.24 -22.04 -40.38
C LEU A 60 76.64 -23.46 -40.44
N LYS A 61 75.66 -23.79 -39.60
CA LYS A 61 75.07 -25.15 -39.52
C LYS A 61 74.06 -25.49 -40.64
N VAL A 62 73.80 -24.57 -41.58
CA VAL A 62 72.75 -24.71 -42.61
C VAL A 62 73.29 -24.63 -44.06
N LEU A 63 74.60 -24.40 -44.26
CA LEU A 63 75.21 -24.23 -45.59
C LEU A 63 75.87 -25.51 -46.12
N ASN A 64 75.94 -25.65 -47.44
CA ASN A 64 76.47 -26.84 -48.11
C ASN A 64 78.01 -26.92 -48.00
N PRO A 65 78.62 -28.13 -47.99
CA PRO A 65 80.08 -28.28 -47.90
C PRO A 65 80.86 -27.54 -49.00
N GLU A 66 80.31 -27.46 -50.21
CA GLU A 66 80.93 -26.73 -51.34
C GLU A 66 80.93 -25.21 -51.15
N GLU A 67 79.93 -24.65 -50.46
CA GLU A 67 79.85 -23.20 -50.21
C GLU A 67 80.87 -22.78 -49.16
N ILE A 68 81.10 -23.62 -48.15
CA ILE A 68 82.14 -23.42 -47.13
C ILE A 68 83.53 -23.40 -47.78
N ILE A 69 83.82 -24.31 -48.72
CA ILE A 69 85.08 -24.34 -49.48
C ILE A 69 85.25 -23.06 -50.30
N ARG A 70 84.22 -22.61 -51.03
CA ARG A 70 84.28 -21.36 -51.82
C ARG A 70 84.51 -20.12 -50.96
N ILE A 71 83.89 -20.04 -49.78
CA ILE A 71 84.11 -18.94 -48.82
C ILE A 71 85.55 -18.97 -48.27
N GLN A 72 86.12 -20.17 -48.07
CA GLN A 72 87.50 -20.33 -47.64
C GLN A 72 88.50 -19.93 -48.75
N ASP A 73 88.31 -20.42 -49.97
CA ASP A 73 89.13 -20.08 -51.15
C ASP A 73 89.11 -18.56 -51.43
N ALA A 74 87.93 -17.92 -51.33
CA ALA A 74 87.79 -16.48 -51.52
C ALA A 74 88.56 -15.67 -50.45
N LYS A 75 88.57 -16.14 -49.19
CA LYS A 75 89.38 -15.53 -48.12
C LYS A 75 90.88 -15.69 -48.39
N GLU A 76 91.32 -16.86 -48.83
CA GLU A 76 92.74 -17.10 -49.16
C GLU A 76 93.21 -16.27 -50.37
N GLN A 77 92.35 -16.06 -51.37
CA GLN A 77 92.62 -15.15 -52.48
C GLN A 77 92.70 -13.68 -52.03
N ALA A 78 91.77 -13.22 -51.19
CA ALA A 78 91.79 -11.85 -50.66
C ALA A 78 93.03 -11.57 -49.80
N ILE A 79 93.44 -12.52 -48.95
CA ILE A 79 94.68 -12.46 -48.17
C ILE A 79 95.90 -12.38 -49.11
N SER A 80 95.94 -13.22 -50.14
CA SER A 80 97.04 -13.22 -51.13
C SER A 80 97.15 -11.89 -51.91
N LYS A 81 96.01 -11.31 -52.29
CA LYS A 81 95.90 -10.00 -52.96
C LYS A 81 96.42 -8.87 -52.06
N LYS A 82 95.98 -8.83 -50.79
CA LYS A 82 96.44 -7.86 -49.78
C LYS A 82 97.95 -7.97 -49.49
N ILE A 83 98.50 -9.19 -49.43
CA ILE A 83 99.96 -9.40 -49.25
C ILE A 83 100.75 -8.90 -50.47
N TYR A 84 100.26 -9.14 -51.69
CA TYR A 84 100.87 -8.65 -52.93
C TYR A 84 100.89 -7.12 -53.01
N GLU A 85 99.75 -6.47 -52.73
CA GLU A 85 99.61 -5.00 -52.71
C GLU A 85 100.49 -4.36 -51.63
N ASN A 86 100.52 -4.93 -50.42
CA ASN A 86 101.41 -4.49 -49.34
C ASN A 86 102.89 -4.61 -49.73
N SER A 87 103.29 -5.69 -50.42
CA SER A 87 104.67 -5.87 -50.90
C SER A 87 105.09 -4.81 -51.93
N LEU A 88 104.19 -4.44 -52.83
CA LEU A 88 104.42 -3.37 -53.81
C LEU A 88 104.51 -2.00 -53.15
N TYR A 89 103.63 -1.71 -52.18
CA TYR A 89 103.61 -0.48 -51.38
C TYR A 89 104.90 -0.33 -50.56
N MET A 90 105.34 -1.39 -49.85
CA MET A 90 106.61 -1.36 -49.10
C MET A 90 107.81 -1.15 -50.01
N ARG A 91 107.87 -1.78 -51.20
CA ARG A 91 108.93 -1.49 -52.18
C ARG A 91 108.94 -0.02 -52.59
N LYS A 92 107.76 0.56 -52.85
CA LYS A 92 107.63 1.98 -53.26
C LYS A 92 108.05 2.96 -52.17
N ILE A 93 107.80 2.64 -50.90
CA ILE A 93 108.29 3.43 -49.75
C ILE A 93 109.81 3.28 -49.59
N MET A 94 110.34 2.06 -49.71
CA MET A 94 111.78 1.80 -49.59
C MET A 94 112.60 2.47 -50.68
N GLU A 95 112.11 2.53 -51.94
CA GLU A 95 112.82 3.26 -53.00
C GLU A 95 112.79 4.78 -52.76
N LYS A 96 111.64 5.35 -52.36
CA LYS A 96 111.58 6.78 -51.93
C LYS A 96 112.52 7.08 -50.76
N LEU A 97 112.67 6.15 -49.81
CA LEU A 97 113.57 6.29 -48.66
C LEU A 97 115.05 6.20 -49.08
N LYS A 98 115.38 5.35 -50.06
CA LYS A 98 116.72 5.33 -50.68
C LYS A 98 117.03 6.67 -51.35
N ASP A 99 116.08 7.24 -52.09
CA ASP A 99 116.24 8.55 -52.73
C ASP A 99 116.40 9.67 -51.69
N GLU A 100 115.56 9.70 -50.65
CA GLU A 100 115.66 10.67 -49.55
C GLU A 100 117.01 10.61 -48.82
N ILE A 101 117.51 9.41 -48.53
CA ILE A 101 118.80 9.22 -47.85
C ILE A 101 119.99 9.55 -48.76
N ARG A 102 119.87 9.32 -50.07
CA ARG A 102 120.88 9.72 -51.08
C ARG A 102 120.98 11.23 -51.23
N GLU A 103 119.85 11.95 -51.27
CA GLU A 103 119.83 13.39 -51.54
C GLU A 103 119.93 14.26 -50.27
N HIS A 104 119.13 13.96 -49.24
CA HIS A 104 118.92 14.81 -48.07
C HIS A 104 119.51 14.20 -46.78
N GLY A 105 119.59 12.87 -46.71
CA GLY A 105 120.14 12.14 -45.56
C GLY A 105 119.23 12.14 -44.34
N THR A 106 117.93 12.28 -44.58
CA THR A 106 116.81 12.28 -43.63
C THR A 106 115.93 11.05 -43.83
N PHE A 107 114.90 10.86 -42.99
CA PHE A 107 113.93 9.76 -43.07
C PHE A 107 112.48 10.24 -42.94
N GLU A 108 112.20 11.50 -43.30
CA GLU A 108 110.90 12.13 -43.18
C GLU A 108 109.80 11.47 -44.00
N VAL A 109 110.11 10.84 -45.14
CA VAL A 109 109.13 10.08 -45.93
C VAL A 109 108.62 8.90 -45.11
N LEU A 110 109.52 8.20 -44.40
CA LEU A 110 109.13 7.10 -43.52
C LEU A 110 108.37 7.61 -42.29
N THR A 111 108.77 8.75 -41.70
CA THR A 111 108.04 9.34 -40.57
C THR A 111 106.62 9.75 -40.94
N LYS A 112 106.42 10.45 -42.07
CA LYS A 112 105.10 10.89 -42.54
C LYS A 112 104.20 9.70 -42.89
N GLU A 113 104.73 8.70 -43.59
CA GLU A 113 103.95 7.49 -43.91
C GLU A 113 103.59 6.69 -42.64
N ILE A 114 104.46 6.65 -41.62
CA ILE A 114 104.14 6.07 -40.30
C ILE A 114 103.05 6.89 -39.60
N GLU A 115 103.11 8.23 -39.62
CA GLU A 115 102.06 9.09 -39.05
C GLU A 115 100.72 8.94 -39.78
N GLU A 116 100.72 8.81 -41.10
CA GLU A 116 99.54 8.52 -41.93
C GLU A 116 98.99 7.11 -41.70
N ILE A 117 99.83 6.12 -41.38
CA ILE A 117 99.38 4.78 -40.95
C ILE A 117 98.80 4.84 -39.53
N MET A 118 99.45 5.53 -38.60
CA MET A 118 99.00 5.66 -37.21
C MET A 118 97.72 6.48 -37.05
N THR A 119 97.44 7.43 -37.96
CA THR A 119 96.18 8.17 -37.98
C THR A 119 95.05 7.32 -38.55
N ARG A 120 95.26 6.67 -39.71
CA ARG A 120 94.31 5.67 -40.26
C ARG A 120 93.99 4.56 -39.27
N GLN A 121 94.98 3.99 -38.58
CA GLN A 121 94.76 2.97 -37.55
C GLN A 121 93.88 3.46 -36.40
N LYS A 122 94.07 4.70 -35.92
CA LYS A 122 93.21 5.28 -34.87
C LYS A 122 91.79 5.57 -35.35
N GLU A 123 91.62 5.94 -36.63
CA GLU A 123 90.30 6.13 -37.24
C GLU A 123 89.58 4.80 -37.44
N GLU A 124 90.29 3.75 -37.88
CA GLU A 124 89.79 2.37 -37.95
C GLU A 124 89.42 1.83 -36.55
N GLU A 125 90.27 2.01 -35.54
CA GLU A 125 90.00 1.66 -34.14
C GLU A 125 88.74 2.39 -33.61
N ALA A 126 88.62 3.70 -33.85
CA ALA A 126 87.45 4.47 -33.41
C ALA A 126 86.16 4.06 -34.13
N LEU A 127 86.23 3.70 -35.42
CA LEU A 127 85.09 3.18 -36.18
C LEU A 127 84.68 1.78 -35.70
N LEU A 128 85.64 0.91 -35.35
CA LEU A 128 85.37 -0.40 -34.77
C LEU A 128 84.74 -0.29 -33.37
N GLU A 129 85.25 0.59 -32.50
CA GLU A 129 84.64 0.88 -31.21
C GLU A 129 83.18 1.37 -31.37
N GLU A 130 82.92 2.27 -32.32
CA GLU A 130 81.57 2.80 -32.53
C GLU A 130 80.64 1.76 -33.16
N GLN A 131 81.14 0.92 -34.07
CA GLN A 131 80.41 -0.23 -34.60
C GLN A 131 80.03 -1.21 -33.50
N GLU A 132 80.95 -1.50 -32.58
CA GLU A 132 80.69 -2.38 -31.42
C GLU A 132 79.67 -1.76 -30.46
N ARG A 133 79.77 -0.46 -30.16
CA ARG A 133 78.76 0.28 -29.37
C ARG A 133 77.37 0.21 -30.03
N LEU A 134 77.28 0.45 -31.34
CA LEU A 134 76.02 0.38 -32.08
C LEU A 134 75.45 -1.05 -32.12
N ARG A 135 76.31 -2.07 -32.26
CA ARG A 135 75.91 -3.49 -32.21
C ARG A 135 75.36 -3.86 -30.83
N ASN A 136 76.02 -3.42 -29.76
CA ASN A 136 75.59 -3.63 -28.37
C ASN A 136 74.27 -2.91 -28.08
N ALA A 137 74.14 -1.63 -28.45
CA ALA A 137 72.89 -0.87 -28.30
C ALA A 137 71.73 -1.50 -29.10
N ALA A 138 71.99 -2.00 -30.32
CA ALA A 138 70.99 -2.72 -31.10
C ALA A 138 70.54 -4.03 -30.43
N ALA A 139 71.47 -4.78 -29.83
CA ALA A 139 71.17 -6.00 -29.08
C ALA A 139 70.34 -5.71 -27.81
N GLU A 140 70.66 -4.64 -27.07
CA GLU A 140 69.88 -4.18 -25.91
C GLU A 140 68.47 -3.73 -26.32
N LEU A 141 68.33 -2.99 -27.43
CA LEU A 141 67.03 -2.61 -27.98
C LEU A 141 66.21 -3.83 -28.43
N GLN A 142 66.83 -4.82 -29.08
CA GLN A 142 66.14 -6.06 -29.43
C GLN A 142 65.68 -6.85 -28.20
N LYS A 143 66.54 -6.95 -27.16
CA LYS A 143 66.20 -7.60 -25.89
C LYS A 143 65.04 -6.89 -25.19
N THR A 144 65.10 -5.57 -25.04
CA THR A 144 64.00 -4.81 -24.40
C THR A 144 62.70 -4.88 -25.21
N ILE A 145 62.75 -4.90 -26.54
CA ILE A 145 61.56 -5.15 -27.38
C ILE A 145 60.98 -6.55 -27.13
N ALA A 146 61.82 -7.58 -27.02
CA ALA A 146 61.37 -8.94 -26.72
C ALA A 146 60.73 -9.05 -25.32
N GLU A 147 61.36 -8.47 -24.31
CA GLU A 147 60.84 -8.40 -22.93
C GLU A 147 59.50 -7.65 -22.87
N LYS A 148 59.38 -6.50 -23.56
CA LYS A 148 58.13 -5.73 -23.62
C LYS A 148 57.03 -6.46 -24.38
N LYS A 149 57.35 -7.19 -25.45
CA LYS A 149 56.38 -8.07 -26.15
C LYS A 149 55.86 -9.17 -25.22
N LEU A 150 56.75 -9.86 -24.51
CA LEU A 150 56.38 -10.91 -23.57
C LEU A 150 55.51 -10.38 -22.42
N ALA A 151 55.88 -9.26 -21.82
CA ALA A 151 55.10 -8.61 -20.77
C ALA A 151 53.71 -8.19 -21.26
N ASN A 152 53.61 -7.63 -22.47
CA ASN A 152 52.34 -7.23 -23.07
C ASN A 152 51.44 -8.44 -23.42
N GLU A 153 52.02 -9.57 -23.85
CA GLU A 153 51.28 -10.81 -24.01
C GLU A 153 50.76 -11.37 -22.68
N GLN A 154 51.58 -11.33 -21.62
CA GLN A 154 51.18 -11.78 -20.28
C GLN A 154 50.03 -10.92 -19.75
N GLU A 155 50.13 -9.60 -19.85
CA GLU A 155 49.07 -8.68 -19.42
C GLU A 155 47.79 -8.86 -20.24
N LYS A 156 47.89 -9.06 -21.56
CA LYS A 156 46.74 -9.39 -22.40
C LYS A 156 46.06 -10.69 -21.96
N ARG A 157 46.82 -11.72 -21.60
CA ARG A 157 46.27 -12.98 -21.04
C ARG A 157 45.61 -12.74 -19.68
N ARG A 158 46.20 -11.90 -18.82
CA ARG A 158 45.64 -11.54 -17.50
C ARG A 158 44.28 -10.87 -17.65
N ILE A 159 44.19 -9.82 -18.48
CA ILE A 159 42.95 -9.08 -18.76
C ILE A 159 41.89 -9.97 -19.41
N LEU A 160 42.28 -10.89 -20.32
CA LEU A 160 41.33 -11.84 -20.92
C LEU A 160 40.77 -12.84 -19.89
N ASN A 161 41.59 -13.28 -18.93
CA ASN A 161 41.13 -14.15 -17.85
C ASN A 161 40.19 -13.40 -16.89
N GLU A 162 40.57 -12.20 -16.45
CA GLU A 162 39.74 -11.30 -15.61
C GLU A 162 38.39 -11.03 -16.28
N LEU A 163 38.38 -10.67 -17.58
CA LEU A 163 37.16 -10.46 -18.35
C LEU A 163 36.29 -11.73 -18.43
N SER A 164 36.90 -12.91 -18.57
CA SER A 164 36.18 -14.18 -18.61
C SER A 164 35.60 -14.57 -17.26
N GLU A 165 36.28 -14.24 -16.16
CA GLU A 165 35.75 -14.41 -14.80
C GLU A 165 34.58 -13.46 -14.54
N GLU A 166 34.69 -12.19 -14.91
CA GLU A 166 33.57 -11.24 -14.77
C GLU A 166 32.37 -11.59 -15.65
N GLN A 167 32.58 -12.13 -16.86
CA GLN A 167 31.49 -12.66 -17.67
C GLN A 167 30.72 -13.79 -16.96
N ARG A 168 31.43 -14.75 -16.37
CA ARG A 168 30.81 -15.82 -15.57
C ARG A 168 30.10 -15.28 -14.33
N ASN A 169 30.66 -14.27 -13.67
CA ASN A 169 30.02 -13.61 -12.52
C ASN A 169 28.70 -12.95 -12.92
N VAL A 170 28.68 -12.22 -14.05
CA VAL A 170 27.46 -11.60 -14.59
C VAL A 170 26.42 -12.64 -14.99
N GLU A 171 26.81 -13.75 -15.63
CA GLU A 171 25.91 -14.85 -15.97
C GLU A 171 25.31 -15.51 -14.71
N LYS A 172 26.14 -15.75 -13.69
CA LYS A 172 25.69 -16.27 -12.40
C LYS A 172 24.71 -15.32 -11.70
N LEU A 173 24.99 -14.02 -11.69
CA LEU A 173 24.11 -13.01 -11.09
C LEU A 173 22.77 -12.89 -11.83
N LYS A 174 22.76 -13.02 -13.16
CA LYS A 174 21.52 -13.10 -13.95
C LYS A 174 20.70 -14.32 -13.56
N LEU A 175 21.31 -15.51 -13.53
CA LEU A 175 20.60 -16.74 -13.13
C LEU A 175 20.01 -16.62 -11.71
N ILE A 176 20.75 -16.03 -10.76
CA ILE A 176 20.24 -15.75 -9.42
C ILE A 176 19.03 -14.80 -9.50
N ALA A 177 19.16 -13.65 -10.16
CA ALA A 177 18.07 -12.68 -10.29
C ALA A 177 16.82 -13.24 -10.99
N ASP A 178 16.99 -14.08 -12.01
CA ASP A 178 15.90 -14.78 -12.70
C ASP A 178 15.19 -15.75 -11.74
N THR A 179 15.94 -16.57 -10.98
CA THR A 179 15.35 -17.48 -9.98
C THR A 179 14.70 -16.75 -8.79
N GLU A 180 15.25 -15.61 -8.36
CA GLU A 180 14.65 -14.75 -7.34
C GLU A 180 13.34 -14.13 -7.83
N LEU A 181 13.29 -13.68 -9.09
CA LEU A 181 12.07 -13.15 -9.72
C LEU A 181 10.99 -14.23 -9.83
N GLU A 182 11.33 -15.43 -10.34
CA GLU A 182 10.40 -16.57 -10.39
C GLU A 182 9.83 -16.86 -8.99
N TYR A 183 10.70 -17.01 -7.98
CA TYR A 183 10.29 -17.25 -6.59
C TYR A 183 9.36 -16.16 -6.05
N VAL A 184 9.69 -14.88 -6.26
CA VAL A 184 8.86 -13.74 -5.80
C VAL A 184 7.50 -13.75 -6.50
N THR A 185 7.44 -14.02 -7.81
CA THR A 185 6.16 -14.05 -8.54
C THR A 185 5.26 -15.20 -8.11
N GLU A 186 5.79 -16.41 -7.89
CA GLU A 186 5.00 -17.54 -7.38
C GLU A 186 4.59 -17.33 -5.91
N TRP A 187 5.46 -16.74 -5.09
CA TRP A 187 5.10 -16.36 -3.72
C TRP A 187 3.99 -15.30 -3.68
N GLU A 188 4.04 -14.30 -4.57
CA GLU A 188 3.00 -13.26 -4.66
C GLU A 188 1.67 -13.84 -5.15
N LYS A 189 1.67 -14.73 -6.16
CA LYS A 189 0.49 -15.48 -6.61
C LYS A 189 -0.13 -16.29 -5.46
N ALA A 190 0.66 -17.14 -4.80
CA ALA A 190 0.18 -17.96 -3.69
C ALA A 190 -0.36 -17.13 -2.52
N ARG A 191 0.27 -15.98 -2.23
CA ARG A 191 -0.19 -15.01 -1.25
C ARG A 191 -1.53 -14.36 -1.65
N TYR A 192 -1.68 -13.99 -2.93
CA TYR A 192 -2.93 -13.44 -3.46
C TYR A 192 -4.07 -14.48 -3.40
N GLU A 193 -3.82 -15.71 -3.85
CA GLU A 193 -4.77 -16.82 -3.79
C GLU A 193 -5.22 -17.14 -2.36
N GLN A 194 -4.26 -17.25 -1.42
CA GLN A 194 -4.57 -17.45 0.00
C GLN A 194 -5.41 -16.29 0.56
N ASN A 195 -5.10 -15.04 0.20
CA ASN A 195 -5.86 -13.90 0.68
C ASN A 195 -7.27 -13.84 0.08
N SER A 196 -7.42 -14.13 -1.22
CA SER A 196 -8.74 -14.25 -1.88
C SER A 196 -9.56 -15.30 -1.16
N LEU A 197 -9.04 -16.53 -1.02
CA LEU A 197 -9.74 -17.63 -0.36
C LEU A 197 -10.16 -17.27 1.07
N ARG A 198 -9.31 -16.55 1.83
CA ARG A 198 -9.68 -16.06 3.17
C ARG A 198 -10.85 -15.08 3.11
N CYS A 199 -10.83 -14.11 2.19
CA CYS A 199 -11.93 -13.17 1.99
C CYS A 199 -13.21 -13.90 1.56
N ASP A 200 -13.13 -14.84 0.62
CA ASP A 200 -14.26 -15.64 0.14
C ASP A 200 -14.88 -16.46 1.28
N MET A 201 -14.05 -17.08 2.14
CA MET A 201 -14.50 -17.77 3.35
C MET A 201 -15.13 -16.84 4.40
N GLU A 202 -14.76 -15.57 4.45
CA GLU A 202 -15.39 -14.58 5.34
C GLU A 202 -16.72 -14.08 4.78
N VAL A 203 -16.79 -13.82 3.47
CA VAL A 203 -18.03 -13.50 2.76
C VAL A 203 -19.05 -14.63 2.92
N GLU A 204 -18.68 -15.89 2.65
CA GLU A 204 -19.59 -17.04 2.76
C GLU A 204 -20.11 -17.23 4.20
N LYS A 205 -19.31 -16.93 5.23
CA LYS A 205 -19.76 -16.91 6.64
C LYS A 205 -20.79 -15.82 6.89
N LEU A 206 -20.54 -14.61 6.37
CA LEU A 206 -21.45 -13.46 6.52
C LEU A 206 -22.76 -13.69 5.77
N GLU A 207 -22.73 -14.27 4.57
CA GLU A 207 -23.92 -14.67 3.81
C GLU A 207 -24.76 -15.71 4.58
N LYS A 208 -24.11 -16.77 5.11
CA LYS A 208 -24.77 -17.77 5.98
C LYS A 208 -25.38 -17.16 7.25
N ILE A 209 -24.84 -16.05 7.76
CA ILE A 209 -25.42 -15.30 8.88
C ILE A 209 -26.60 -14.45 8.39
N LEU A 210 -26.45 -13.74 7.28
CA LEU A 210 -27.50 -12.91 6.66
C LEU A 210 -28.75 -13.72 6.33
N ASP A 211 -28.60 -14.91 5.73
CA ASP A 211 -29.74 -15.77 5.42
C ASP A 211 -30.43 -16.33 6.66
N LYS A 212 -29.68 -16.65 7.73
CA LYS A 212 -30.27 -17.00 9.03
C LYS A 212 -31.11 -15.86 9.60
N TRP A 213 -30.63 -14.62 9.50
CA TRP A 213 -31.41 -13.43 9.91
C TRP A 213 -32.63 -13.21 9.03
N ARG A 214 -32.49 -13.28 7.70
CA ARG A 214 -33.58 -13.17 6.73
C ARG A 214 -34.68 -14.22 6.94
N VAL A 215 -34.33 -15.44 7.34
CA VAL A 215 -35.31 -16.49 7.71
C VAL A 215 -35.99 -16.17 9.04
N ARG A 216 -35.24 -15.69 10.06
CA ARG A 216 -35.83 -15.25 11.34
C ARG A 216 -36.81 -14.10 11.14
N GLU A 217 -36.42 -13.07 10.40
CA GLU A 217 -37.24 -11.90 10.09
C GLU A 217 -38.55 -12.30 9.39
N LYS A 218 -38.49 -13.15 8.36
CA LYS A 218 -39.71 -13.66 7.69
C LYS A 218 -40.63 -14.45 8.64
N ASN A 219 -40.06 -15.24 9.54
CA ASN A 219 -40.83 -15.98 10.54
C ASN A 219 -41.47 -15.04 11.57
N GLU A 220 -40.74 -14.02 12.03
CA GLU A 220 -41.22 -13.00 12.96
C GLU A 220 -42.33 -12.15 12.33
N GLN A 221 -42.16 -11.69 11.09
CA GLN A 221 -43.19 -10.99 10.31
C GLN A 221 -44.46 -11.84 10.17
N ARG A 222 -44.34 -13.14 9.90
CA ARG A 222 -45.48 -14.07 9.84
C ARG A 222 -46.18 -14.22 11.19
N VAL A 223 -45.43 -14.44 12.27
CA VAL A 223 -46.00 -14.57 13.62
C VAL A 223 -46.68 -13.27 14.05
N HIS A 224 -46.06 -12.13 13.78
CA HIS A 224 -46.62 -10.81 14.05
C HIS A 224 -47.92 -10.57 13.25
N ALA A 225 -47.98 -10.96 11.98
CA ALA A 225 -49.19 -10.84 11.17
C ALA A 225 -50.37 -11.68 11.73
N GLU A 226 -50.13 -12.95 12.10
CA GLU A 226 -51.18 -13.78 12.70
C GLU A 226 -51.57 -13.30 14.10
N LEU A 227 -50.62 -12.85 14.93
CA LEU A 227 -50.92 -12.28 16.25
C LEU A 227 -51.75 -10.99 16.12
N THR A 228 -51.36 -10.07 15.24
CA THR A 228 -52.10 -8.83 14.98
C THR A 228 -53.51 -9.11 14.47
N LYS A 229 -53.67 -10.10 13.58
CA LYS A 229 -54.98 -10.56 13.10
C LYS A 229 -55.84 -11.16 14.22
N PHE A 230 -55.28 -12.02 15.07
CA PHE A 230 -55.97 -12.58 16.24
C PHE A 230 -56.43 -11.48 17.21
N LEU A 231 -55.51 -10.56 17.58
CA LEU A 231 -55.82 -9.45 18.48
C LEU A 231 -56.91 -8.54 17.88
N THR A 232 -56.84 -8.23 16.59
CA THR A 232 -57.86 -7.41 15.91
C THR A 232 -59.24 -8.09 15.95
N GLN A 233 -59.30 -9.42 15.78
CA GLN A 233 -60.53 -10.19 15.86
C GLN A 233 -61.11 -10.24 17.29
N GLU A 234 -60.27 -10.46 18.30
CA GLU A 234 -60.72 -10.43 19.70
C GLU A 234 -61.15 -9.04 20.15
N THR A 235 -60.42 -7.98 19.79
CA THR A 235 -60.83 -6.60 20.07
C THR A 235 -62.19 -6.30 19.43
N ALA A 236 -62.41 -6.64 18.15
CA ALA A 236 -63.71 -6.44 17.49
C ALA A 236 -64.84 -7.28 18.13
N SER A 237 -64.54 -8.50 18.59
CA SER A 237 -65.47 -9.37 19.33
C SER A 237 -65.86 -8.77 20.68
N LEU A 238 -64.90 -8.21 21.41
CA LEU A 238 -65.12 -7.52 22.68
C LEU A 238 -65.89 -6.20 22.49
N GLU A 239 -65.52 -5.37 21.52
CA GLU A 239 -66.26 -4.15 21.16
C GLU A 239 -67.72 -4.44 20.81
N LYS A 240 -67.99 -5.52 20.08
CA LYS A 240 -69.36 -5.94 19.76
C LYS A 240 -70.13 -6.31 21.02
N LYS A 241 -69.55 -7.10 21.92
CA LYS A 241 -70.17 -7.45 23.21
C LYS A 241 -70.42 -6.21 24.07
N THR A 242 -69.47 -5.27 24.12
CA THR A 242 -69.64 -4.01 24.86
C THR A 242 -70.85 -3.23 24.33
N LYS A 243 -70.97 -3.07 23.00
CA LYS A 243 -72.14 -2.42 22.36
C LYS A 243 -73.45 -3.15 22.66
N GLU A 244 -73.46 -4.48 22.57
CA GLU A 244 -74.64 -5.30 22.93
C GLU A 244 -75.07 -5.09 24.40
N TRP A 245 -74.11 -4.96 25.32
CA TRP A 245 -74.38 -4.62 26.72
C TRP A 245 -74.85 -3.18 26.89
N GLU A 246 -74.23 -2.20 26.23
CA GLU A 246 -74.66 -0.79 26.25
C GLU A 246 -76.10 -0.62 25.76
N GLU A 247 -76.44 -1.23 24.61
CA GLU A 247 -77.81 -1.26 24.09
C GLU A 247 -78.79 -1.95 25.03
N ARG A 248 -78.35 -3.00 25.73
CA ARG A 248 -79.17 -3.68 26.74
C ARG A 248 -79.42 -2.79 27.96
N TYR A 249 -78.37 -2.20 28.54
CA TYR A 249 -78.47 -1.29 29.68
C TYR A 249 -79.33 -0.08 29.34
N ALA A 250 -79.17 0.53 28.16
CA ALA A 250 -80.00 1.64 27.72
C ALA A 250 -81.50 1.27 27.64
N ARG A 251 -81.82 0.09 27.09
CA ARG A 251 -83.21 -0.44 27.05
C ARG A 251 -83.77 -0.70 28.44
N GLU A 252 -83.01 -1.39 29.30
CA GLU A 252 -83.43 -1.69 30.68
C GLU A 252 -83.65 -0.40 31.49
N THR A 253 -82.74 0.58 31.38
CA THR A 253 -82.91 1.93 31.97
C THR A 253 -84.16 2.62 31.45
N GLU A 254 -84.40 2.64 30.13
CA GLU A 254 -85.61 3.27 29.57
C GLU A 254 -86.90 2.58 30.06
N THR A 255 -86.90 1.25 30.23
CA THR A 255 -88.04 0.52 30.82
C THR A 255 -88.26 0.88 32.27
N TYR A 256 -87.23 0.86 33.12
CA TYR A 256 -87.37 1.24 34.53
C TYR A 256 -87.76 2.72 34.70
N GLU A 257 -87.26 3.62 33.84
CA GLU A 257 -87.70 5.02 33.83
C GLU A 257 -89.17 5.19 33.41
N LYS A 258 -89.70 4.33 32.53
CA LYS A 258 -91.13 4.31 32.18
C LYS A 258 -91.97 3.80 33.35
N GLU A 259 -91.57 2.71 33.99
CA GLU A 259 -92.23 2.13 35.17
C GLU A 259 -92.24 3.12 36.35
N ILE A 260 -91.09 3.74 36.67
CA ILE A 260 -90.99 4.76 37.72
C ILE A 260 -91.89 5.97 37.41
N ARG A 261 -92.03 6.39 36.15
CA ARG A 261 -92.96 7.45 35.75
C ARG A 261 -94.42 7.02 35.90
N GLN A 262 -94.77 5.79 35.53
CA GLN A 262 -96.13 5.24 35.71
C GLN A 262 -96.49 5.20 37.20
N LEU A 263 -95.63 4.61 38.04
CA LEU A 263 -95.83 4.53 39.50
C LEU A 263 -95.93 5.93 40.15
N ARG A 264 -95.13 6.91 39.69
CA ARG A 264 -95.26 8.31 40.16
C ARG A 264 -96.61 8.92 39.80
N ASN A 265 -97.09 8.69 38.57
CA ASN A 265 -98.40 9.17 38.14
C ASN A 265 -99.53 8.49 38.92
N GLU A 266 -99.44 7.17 39.16
CA GLU A 266 -100.40 6.42 39.96
C GLU A 266 -100.46 6.93 41.41
N ILE A 267 -99.30 7.12 42.06
CA ILE A 267 -99.21 7.71 43.40
C ILE A 267 -99.86 9.10 43.43
N GLU A 268 -99.65 9.92 42.39
CA GLU A 268 -100.24 11.25 42.30
C GLU A 268 -101.76 11.22 42.06
N THR A 269 -102.28 10.28 41.27
CA THR A 269 -103.74 10.06 41.14
C THR A 269 -104.36 9.58 42.45
N ARG A 270 -103.74 8.61 43.14
CA ARG A 270 -104.22 8.12 44.44
C ARG A 270 -104.18 9.20 45.53
N ARG A 271 -103.22 10.13 45.48
CA ARG A 271 -103.20 11.30 46.38
C ARG A 271 -104.40 12.20 46.15
N LYS A 272 -104.71 12.51 44.89
CA LYS A 272 -105.89 13.32 44.52
C LYS A 272 -107.19 12.65 44.95
N GLU A 273 -107.37 11.36 44.66
CA GLU A 273 -108.52 10.57 45.14
C GLU A 273 -108.66 10.62 46.68
N LEU A 274 -107.54 10.51 47.41
CA LEU A 274 -107.54 10.59 48.88
C LEU A 274 -107.84 12.00 49.41
N ASP A 275 -107.40 13.05 48.71
CA ASP A 275 -107.67 14.43 49.12
C ASP A 275 -109.12 14.83 48.78
N GLU A 276 -109.65 14.42 47.63
CA GLU A 276 -111.07 14.52 47.27
C GLU A 276 -111.97 13.82 48.31
N LEU A 277 -111.63 12.57 48.69
CA LEU A 277 -112.39 11.82 49.70
C LEU A 277 -112.31 12.45 51.11
N LYS A 278 -111.20 13.12 51.46
CA LYS A 278 -111.11 13.90 52.72
C LYS A 278 -112.01 15.14 52.69
N GLU A 279 -112.05 15.84 51.56
CA GLU A 279 -112.93 17.01 51.38
C GLU A 279 -114.41 16.58 51.43
N GLU A 280 -114.79 15.48 50.79
CA GLU A 280 -116.13 14.88 50.92
C GLU A 280 -116.44 14.47 52.36
N TYR A 281 -115.50 13.80 53.05
CA TYR A 281 -115.69 13.42 54.45
C TYR A 281 -115.86 14.65 55.35
N ARG A 282 -115.08 15.72 55.13
CA ARG A 282 -115.22 16.97 55.89
C ARG A 282 -116.57 17.62 55.64
N SER A 283 -117.01 17.72 54.38
CA SER A 283 -118.32 18.30 54.03
C SER A 283 -119.48 17.48 54.60
N ASN A 284 -119.40 16.15 54.56
CA ASN A 284 -120.39 15.26 55.17
C ASN A 284 -120.40 15.39 56.71
N GLN A 285 -119.24 15.54 57.35
CA GLN A 285 -119.16 15.77 58.80
C GLN A 285 -119.75 17.13 59.18
N GLU A 286 -119.43 18.21 58.45
CA GLU A 286 -120.03 19.54 58.60
C GLU A 286 -121.56 19.48 58.46
N PHE A 287 -122.09 18.70 57.50
CA PHE A 287 -123.52 18.47 57.33
C PHE A 287 -124.16 17.68 58.49
N ILE A 288 -123.48 16.64 59.00
CA ILE A 288 -123.97 15.87 60.16
C ILE A 288 -123.99 16.75 61.41
N ASP A 289 -122.93 17.52 61.66
CA ASP A 289 -122.80 18.37 62.84
C ASP A 289 -123.83 19.51 62.84
N THR A 290 -124.08 20.13 61.68
CA THR A 290 -125.15 21.13 61.52
C THR A 290 -126.54 20.52 61.72
N TYR A 291 -126.84 19.35 61.13
CA TYR A 291 -128.11 18.66 61.34
C TYR A 291 -128.33 18.23 62.81
N LEU A 292 -127.27 17.78 63.50
CA LEU A 292 -127.34 17.47 64.93
C LEU A 292 -127.60 18.71 65.78
N ALA A 293 -126.96 19.84 65.47
CA ALA A 293 -127.19 21.12 66.13
C ALA A 293 -128.62 21.64 65.91
N GLU A 294 -129.16 21.56 64.68
CA GLU A 294 -130.55 21.89 64.37
C GLU A 294 -131.54 20.99 65.14
N LYS A 295 -131.27 19.68 65.20
CA LYS A 295 -132.10 18.73 65.94
C LYS A 295 -132.08 19.01 67.44
N GLU A 296 -130.92 19.34 68.01
CA GLU A 296 -130.81 19.71 69.42
C GLU A 296 -131.53 21.04 69.71
N ALA A 297 -131.43 22.03 68.81
CA ALA A 297 -132.17 23.28 68.91
C ALA A 297 -133.69 23.07 68.86
N LEU A 298 -134.18 22.25 67.93
CA LEU A 298 -135.59 21.86 67.83
C LEU A 298 -136.08 21.11 69.08
N GLN A 299 -135.25 20.26 69.68
CA GLN A 299 -135.60 19.57 70.91
C GLN A 299 -135.65 20.54 72.10
N LYS A 300 -134.66 21.43 72.24
CA LYS A 300 -134.68 22.50 73.26
C LYS A 300 -135.89 23.41 73.13
N GLU A 301 -136.33 23.72 71.91
CA GLU A 301 -137.54 24.54 71.70
C GLU A 301 -138.81 23.77 72.07
N LYS A 302 -138.95 22.49 71.70
CA LYS A 302 -140.07 21.64 72.16
C LYS A 302 -140.10 21.49 73.69
N GLU A 303 -138.96 21.33 74.34
CA GLU A 303 -138.86 21.27 75.80
C GLU A 303 -139.29 22.60 76.44
N ARG A 304 -138.95 23.75 75.83
CA ARG A 304 -139.45 25.08 76.23
C ARG A 304 -140.96 25.21 76.04
N GLU A 305 -141.49 24.84 74.88
CA GLU A 305 -142.93 24.83 74.59
C GLU A 305 -143.69 23.95 75.58
N GLU A 306 -143.20 22.73 75.87
CA GLU A 306 -143.79 21.85 76.87
C GLU A 306 -143.76 22.44 78.28
N LEU A 307 -142.66 23.10 78.68
CA LEU A 307 -142.56 23.78 79.97
C LEU A 307 -143.54 24.96 80.06
N VAL A 308 -143.69 25.73 78.99
CA VAL A 308 -144.69 26.81 78.86
C VAL A 308 -146.11 26.25 78.93
N GLN A 309 -146.43 25.18 78.20
CA GLN A 309 -147.74 24.53 78.24
C GLN A 309 -148.05 23.94 79.62
N LYS A 310 -147.11 23.21 80.24
CA LYS A 310 -147.27 22.66 81.60
C LYS A 310 -147.48 23.78 82.63
N SER A 311 -146.81 24.91 82.47
CA SER A 311 -147.00 26.10 83.31
C SER A 311 -148.38 26.75 83.07
N ALA A 312 -148.80 26.90 81.81
CA ALA A 312 -150.13 27.39 81.45
C ALA A 312 -151.24 26.49 81.98
N ILE A 313 -151.10 25.16 81.90
CA ILE A 313 -152.04 24.19 82.47
C ILE A 313 -152.11 24.32 83.99
N LYS A 314 -150.97 24.47 84.70
CA LYS A 314 -150.95 24.73 86.14
C LYS A 314 -151.70 26.02 86.50
N ILE A 315 -151.48 27.12 85.76
CA ILE A 315 -152.19 28.40 85.94
C ILE A 315 -153.69 28.23 85.69
N GLN A 316 -154.09 27.55 84.60
CA GLN A 316 -155.50 27.27 84.31
C GLN A 316 -156.15 26.38 85.37
N ALA A 317 -155.46 25.34 85.87
CA ALA A 317 -155.98 24.44 86.89
C ALA A 317 -156.12 25.15 88.25
N TRP A 318 -155.17 26.01 88.60
CA TRP A 318 -155.28 26.91 89.76
C TRP A 318 -156.52 27.81 89.63
N TRP A 319 -156.72 28.47 88.47
CA TRP A 319 -157.90 29.29 88.21
C TRP A 319 -159.22 28.50 88.28
N ARG A 320 -159.30 27.33 87.65
CA ARG A 320 -160.48 26.45 87.73
C ARG A 320 -160.78 26.02 89.17
N GLY A 321 -159.75 25.68 89.94
CA GLY A 321 -159.87 25.38 91.37
C GLY A 321 -160.32 26.58 92.21
N VAL A 322 -159.90 27.80 91.86
CA VAL A 322 -160.40 29.05 92.47
C VAL A 322 -161.88 29.26 92.14
N MET A 323 -162.32 29.04 90.89
CA MET A 323 -163.75 29.15 90.52
C MET A 323 -164.64 28.20 91.32
N VAL A 324 -164.25 26.92 91.44
CA VAL A 324 -165.02 25.93 92.20
C VAL A 324 -165.05 26.26 93.70
N ARG A 325 -163.88 26.57 94.32
CA ARG A 325 -163.82 26.89 95.75
C ARG A 325 -164.54 28.18 96.13
N ARG A 326 -164.55 29.19 95.25
CA ARG A 326 -165.35 30.42 95.43
C ARG A 326 -166.80 30.29 94.96
N LYS A 327 -167.24 29.09 94.55
CA LYS A 327 -168.62 28.76 94.12
C LYS A 327 -169.16 29.71 93.03
N LEU A 328 -168.30 30.03 92.06
CA LEU A 328 -168.64 30.88 90.90
C LEU A 328 -169.03 29.99 89.71
N GLY A 329 -170.06 30.39 88.97
CA GLY A 329 -170.48 29.71 87.74
C GLY A 329 -171.38 28.48 87.96
N PRO A 330 -171.31 27.43 87.10
CA PRO A 330 -172.33 26.37 87.00
C PRO A 330 -172.60 25.50 88.23
N TYR A 331 -171.81 25.59 89.30
CA TYR A 331 -171.88 24.72 90.47
C TYR A 331 -172.86 25.22 91.56
N ARG A 332 -174.05 25.69 91.18
CA ARG A 332 -175.11 26.19 92.08
C ARG A 332 -176.36 25.27 92.03
N PRO A 333 -176.93 24.83 93.17
CA PRO A 333 -177.86 23.68 93.24
C PRO A 333 -179.36 24.04 93.05
N ALA A 334 -180.21 23.03 92.82
CA ALA A 334 -181.68 23.17 92.76
C ALA A 334 -182.45 21.91 93.23
N GLU A 335 -183.60 22.10 93.91
CA GLU A 335 -184.55 21.04 94.30
C GLU A 335 -185.96 21.22 93.70
N LYS A 336 -186.57 20.10 93.27
CA LYS A 336 -188.00 19.70 93.24
C LYS A 336 -189.13 20.72 92.93
N LYS A 337 -190.00 20.38 91.95
CA LYS A 337 -191.48 20.27 92.11
C LYS A 337 -192.20 19.60 90.91
N LYS A 338 -193.40 19.04 91.15
CA LYS A 338 -194.36 18.46 90.16
C LYS A 338 -195.14 19.60 89.45
N LYS A 339 -195.89 19.46 88.32
CA LYS A 339 -196.78 18.38 87.83
C LYS A 339 -197.07 18.56 86.30
N ARG A 340 -197.50 17.47 85.62
CA ARG A 340 -198.05 17.33 84.22
C ARG A 340 -198.82 18.55 83.64
N GLN A 341 -198.96 18.80 82.33
CA GLN A 341 -198.92 18.01 81.05
C GLN A 341 -198.76 19.03 79.87
N ALA A 342 -198.61 18.71 78.57
CA ALA A 342 -197.88 17.70 77.78
C ALA A 342 -198.25 17.84 76.26
N LYS A 343 -197.31 17.72 75.31
CA LYS A 343 -197.58 17.52 73.85
C LYS A 343 -196.38 16.87 73.12
N THR A 344 -196.69 15.87 72.30
CA THR A 344 -195.94 15.20 71.19
C THR A 344 -194.90 16.04 70.43
N LYS A 345 -193.87 15.53 69.74
CA LYS A 345 -193.30 14.20 69.34
C LYS A 345 -191.78 14.46 69.13
N LYS A 346 -190.85 13.51 69.05
CA LYS A 346 -190.89 12.08 68.72
C LYS A 346 -189.80 11.34 69.50
#